data_AF-A0A352X842-F1
#
_entry.id   AF-A0A352X842-F1
#
_cell.length_a   1.000
_cell.length_b   1.000
_cell.length_c   1.000
_cell.angle_alpha   90.00
_cell.angle_beta   90.00
_cell.angle_gamma   90.00
#
_symmetry.space_group_name_H-M   'P 1'
#
loop_
_entity.id
_entity.type
_entity.pdbx_description
1 polymer ?
#
loop_
_entity_poly.entity_id
_entity_poly.type
_entity_poly.pdbx_seq_one_letter_code
_entity_poly.pdbx_strand_id
1 'polypeptide(L)'
;MNSEPTSTDNQLPWYEGPDGTCRLNEPTLVNMGEGKPPHLMFPVNWDAVSEVLPEAKAMAESVDAMLVLLIYGEAADSQIAQLIVELASSDVLPLWIGDENRKKVERIIEILSSPI
;
A
#
# COMPACT_ATOMS: atom_id res chain seq x y z
N MET A 1 -0.46 38.81 -20.02
CA MET A 1 -0.36 37.37 -20.31
C MET A 1 -0.87 36.66 -19.07
N ASN A 2 -2.08 36.10 -19.16
CA ASN A 2 -2.71 35.38 -18.07
C ASN A 2 -2.05 34.00 -17.99
N SER A 3 -1.25 33.77 -16.94
CA SER A 3 -0.88 32.42 -16.55
C SER A 3 -1.98 31.93 -15.61
N GLU A 4 -2.97 31.24 -16.16
CA GLU A 4 -3.89 30.45 -15.35
C GLU A 4 -3.07 29.34 -14.67
N PRO A 5 -3.23 29.11 -13.34
CA PRO A 5 -2.72 27.90 -12.75
C PRO A 5 -3.49 26.74 -13.37
N THR A 6 -2.82 25.93 -14.18
CA THR A 6 -3.32 24.59 -14.53
C THR A 6 -3.64 23.90 -13.22
N SER A 7 -4.93 23.62 -12.99
CA SER A 7 -5.41 22.70 -11.98
C SER A 7 -4.47 21.50 -11.98
N THR A 8 -3.62 21.40 -10.97
CA THR A 8 -2.82 20.21 -10.70
C THR A 8 -3.82 19.09 -10.52
N ASP A 9 -4.03 18.32 -11.59
CA ASP A 9 -4.60 16.99 -11.52
C ASP A 9 -3.93 16.31 -10.33
N ASN A 10 -4.73 15.73 -9.43
CA ASN A 10 -4.24 14.86 -8.35
C ASN A 10 -3.29 13.83 -8.98
N GLN A 11 -1.98 14.12 -8.96
CA GLN A 11 -1.01 13.20 -9.53
C GLN A 11 -0.97 12.00 -8.58
N LEU A 12 -1.56 10.90 -9.05
CA LEU A 12 -1.47 9.62 -8.37
C LEU A 12 0.01 9.30 -8.11
N PRO A 13 0.32 8.60 -7.02
CA PRO A 13 1.66 8.10 -6.80
C PRO A 13 2.15 7.32 -8.03
N TRP A 14 3.44 7.39 -8.33
CA TRP A 14 4.02 6.81 -9.55
C TRP A 14 3.79 5.29 -9.70
N TYR A 15 3.58 4.59 -8.57
CA TYR A 15 3.30 3.16 -8.50
C TYR A 15 1.83 2.80 -8.74
N GLU A 16 0.93 3.78 -8.88
CA GLU A 16 -0.50 3.58 -9.14
C GLU A 16 -0.87 4.04 -10.56
N GLY A 17 -1.65 3.21 -11.24
CA GLY A 17 -2.22 3.44 -12.56
C GLY A 17 -3.42 4.38 -12.51
N PRO A 18 -3.78 5.01 -13.65
CA PRO A 18 -4.95 5.90 -13.72
C PRO A 18 -6.28 5.17 -13.49
N ASP A 19 -6.27 3.85 -13.61
CA ASP A 19 -7.38 2.93 -13.34
C ASP A 19 -7.36 2.38 -11.89
N GLY A 20 -6.45 2.85 -11.04
CA GLY A 20 -6.29 2.36 -9.67
C GLY A 20 -5.59 1.00 -9.57
N THR A 21 -4.87 0.57 -10.61
CA THR A 21 -4.04 -0.66 -10.59
C THR A 21 -2.62 -0.38 -10.09
N CYS A 22 -1.91 -1.42 -9.64
CA CYS A 22 -0.49 -1.28 -9.32
C CYS A 22 0.34 -1.32 -10.61
N ARG A 23 1.27 -0.37 -10.77
CA ARG A 23 2.20 -0.30 -11.90
C ARG A 23 3.48 -1.10 -11.68
N LEU A 24 3.77 -1.47 -10.43
CA LEU A 24 4.91 -2.30 -10.09
C LEU A 24 4.54 -3.77 -10.20
N ASN A 25 5.36 -4.53 -10.94
CA ASN A 25 5.21 -5.97 -11.08
C ASN A 25 6.22 -6.76 -10.22
N GLU A 26 7.22 -6.06 -9.68
CA GLU A 26 8.30 -6.64 -8.89
C GLU A 26 8.68 -5.73 -7.70
N PRO A 27 9.28 -6.30 -6.63
CA PRO A 27 9.77 -5.51 -5.51
C PRO A 27 10.77 -4.44 -5.98
N THR A 28 10.52 -3.19 -5.61
CA THR A 28 11.29 -2.04 -6.08
C THR A 28 11.79 -1.23 -4.89
N LEU A 29 13.12 -1.03 -4.82
CA LEU A 29 13.73 -0.20 -3.79
C LEU A 29 13.69 1.28 -4.18
N VAL A 30 13.16 2.12 -3.29
CA VAL A 30 13.00 3.56 -3.48
C VAL A 30 13.80 4.31 -2.43
N ASN A 31 14.65 5.23 -2.88
CA ASN A 31 15.35 6.15 -1.99
C ASN A 31 14.39 7.26 -1.52
N MET A 32 14.29 7.43 -0.20
CA MET A 32 13.37 8.39 0.43
C MET A 32 13.99 9.77 0.70
N GLY A 33 15.23 9.99 0.24
CA GLY A 33 16.02 11.19 0.50
C GLY A 33 16.92 11.05 1.73
N GLU A 34 17.72 12.09 1.99
CA GLU A 34 18.71 12.07 3.07
C GLU A 34 18.07 11.83 4.44
N GLY A 35 18.67 10.94 5.23
CA GLY A 35 18.29 10.67 6.62
C GLY A 35 17.07 9.78 6.81
N LYS A 36 16.50 9.20 5.74
CA LYS A 36 15.39 8.23 5.83
C LYS A 36 15.83 6.86 5.30
N PRO A 37 15.39 5.76 5.92
CA PRO A 37 15.63 4.44 5.35
C PRO A 37 14.95 4.34 3.97
N PRO A 38 15.54 3.58 3.03
CA PRO A 38 14.87 3.30 1.77
C PRO A 38 13.56 2.54 2.01
N HIS A 39 12.64 2.64 1.06
CA HIS A 39 11.40 1.87 1.08
C HIS A 39 11.50 0.74 0.06
N LEU A 40 11.25 -0.50 0.49
CA LEU A 40 11.02 -1.60 -0.42
C LEU A 40 9.52 -1.64 -0.76
N MET A 41 9.19 -1.16 -1.97
CA MET A 41 7.84 -1.19 -2.51
C MET A 41 7.56 -2.59 -3.05
N PHE A 42 6.73 -3.36 -2.35
CA PHE A 42 6.48 -4.77 -2.66
C PHE A 42 5.04 -4.93 -3.16
N PRO A 43 4.83 -5.13 -4.48
CA PRO A 43 3.49 -5.32 -5.04
C PRO A 43 2.95 -6.71 -4.69
N VAL A 44 1.73 -6.77 -4.20
CA VAL A 44 1.09 -8.02 -3.77
C VAL A 44 -0.43 -7.99 -3.97
N ASN A 45 -1.00 -9.10 -4.40
CA ASN A 45 -2.45 -9.28 -4.43
C ASN A 45 -2.97 -9.60 -3.02
N TRP A 46 -4.15 -9.07 -2.65
CA TRP A 46 -4.81 -9.31 -1.36
C TRP A 46 -4.80 -10.76 -0.89
N ASP A 47 -5.07 -11.70 -1.79
CA ASP A 47 -5.17 -13.13 -1.47
C ASP A 47 -3.83 -13.79 -1.13
N ALA A 48 -2.72 -13.18 -1.55
CA ALA A 48 -1.37 -13.69 -1.34
C ALA A 48 -0.64 -13.01 -0.18
N VAL A 49 -1.19 -11.94 0.42
CA VAL A 49 -0.44 -11.12 1.39
C VAL A 49 0.10 -11.93 2.56
N SER A 50 -0.75 -12.71 3.23
CA SER A 50 -0.32 -13.51 4.40
C SER A 50 0.71 -14.58 4.04
N GLU A 51 0.69 -15.10 2.81
CA GLU A 51 1.67 -16.08 2.33
C GLU A 51 3.04 -15.43 2.08
N VAL A 52 3.07 -14.27 1.42
CA VAL A 52 4.33 -13.62 1.01
C VAL A 52 4.93 -12.73 2.10
N LEU A 53 4.18 -12.39 3.14
CA LEU A 53 4.62 -11.47 4.20
C LEU A 53 5.96 -11.86 4.84
N PRO A 54 6.23 -13.14 5.18
CA PRO A 54 7.52 -13.53 5.75
C PRO A 54 8.69 -13.30 4.78
N GLU A 55 8.50 -13.61 3.50
CA GLU A 55 9.53 -13.41 2.46
C GLU A 55 9.78 -11.92 2.21
N ALA A 56 8.72 -11.13 2.08
CA ALA A 56 8.82 -9.69 1.87
C ALA A 56 9.54 -8.99 3.03
N LYS A 57 9.29 -9.42 4.28
CA LYS A 57 10.02 -8.93 5.47
C LYS A 57 11.49 -9.28 5.41
N ALA A 58 11.84 -10.54 5.15
CA ALA A 58 13.23 -10.97 5.02
C ALA A 58 13.97 -10.21 3.90
N MET A 59 13.29 -9.91 2.79
CA MET A 59 13.83 -9.12 1.69
C MET A 59 14.12 -7.69 2.14
N ALA A 60 13.16 -7.02 2.80
CA ALA A 60 13.33 -5.65 3.29
C ALA A 60 14.47 -5.54 4.32
N GLU A 61 14.55 -6.50 5.25
CA GLU A 61 15.64 -6.59 6.24
C GLU A 61 17.01 -6.76 5.57
N SER A 62 17.10 -7.57 4.52
CA SER A 62 18.37 -7.82 3.82
C SER A 62 18.97 -6.58 3.13
N VAL A 63 18.13 -5.56 2.89
CA VAL A 63 18.53 -4.29 2.24
C VAL A 63 18.36 -3.09 3.17
N ASP A 64 18.16 -3.30 4.47
CA ASP A 64 17.95 -2.25 5.49
C ASP A 64 16.86 -1.24 5.08
N ALA A 65 15.74 -1.75 4.57
CA ALA A 65 14.61 -0.96 4.07
C ALA A 65 13.35 -1.13 4.93
N MET A 66 12.51 -0.09 4.94
CA MET A 66 11.14 -0.19 5.42
C MET A 66 10.29 -0.94 4.38
N LEU A 67 9.58 -1.98 4.80
CA LEU A 67 8.68 -2.72 3.90
C LEU A 67 7.39 -1.92 3.67
N VAL A 68 7.08 -1.67 2.40
CA VAL A 68 5.83 -1.05 1.96
C VAL A 68 5.09 -2.03 1.05
N LEU A 69 3.97 -2.58 1.53
CA LEU A 69 3.14 -3.48 0.72
C LEU A 69 2.21 -2.67 -0.17
N LEU A 70 2.31 -2.83 -1.49
CA LEU A 70 1.36 -2.25 -2.44
C LEU A 70 0.30 -3.30 -2.72
N ILE A 71 -0.80 -3.21 -1.98
CA ILE A 71 -1.84 -4.24 -1.96
C ILE A 71 -2.89 -3.87 -3.01
N TYR A 72 -3.02 -4.71 -4.04
CA TYR A 72 -3.87 -4.47 -5.20
C TYR A 72 -4.80 -5.66 -5.49
N GLY A 73 -5.80 -5.42 -6.36
CA GLY A 73 -6.81 -6.41 -6.72
C GLY A 73 -8.12 -6.21 -5.94
N GLU A 74 -9.02 -7.19 -6.04
CA GLU A 74 -10.30 -7.18 -5.34
C GLU A 74 -10.30 -8.22 -4.21
N ALA A 75 -10.90 -7.87 -3.08
CA ALA A 75 -11.08 -8.78 -1.95
C ALA A 75 -12.46 -8.58 -1.32
N ALA A 76 -12.96 -9.64 -0.68
CA ALA A 76 -14.17 -9.55 0.14
C ALA A 76 -13.90 -8.79 1.44
N ASP A 77 -14.92 -8.11 1.97
CA ASP A 77 -14.80 -7.31 3.20
C ASP A 77 -14.22 -8.11 4.38
N SER A 78 -14.56 -9.40 4.51
CA SER A 78 -14.02 -10.28 5.55
C SER A 78 -12.51 -10.53 5.42
N GLN A 79 -12.01 -10.66 4.19
CA GLN A 79 -10.58 -10.84 3.93
C GLN A 79 -9.82 -9.56 4.23
N ILE A 80 -10.37 -8.40 3.84
CA ILE A 80 -9.80 -7.09 4.14
C ILE A 80 -9.72 -6.88 5.66
N ALA A 81 -10.80 -7.18 6.39
CA ALA A 81 -10.82 -7.05 7.84
C ALA A 81 -9.77 -7.93 8.54
N GLN A 82 -9.66 -9.19 8.12
CA GLN A 82 -8.65 -10.12 8.65
C GLN A 82 -7.23 -9.59 8.39
N LEU A 83 -6.96 -9.12 7.18
CA LEU A 83 -5.65 -8.61 6.80
C LEU A 83 -5.29 -7.33 7.56
N ILE A 84 -6.22 -6.40 7.76
CA ILE A 84 -6.00 -5.19 8.56
C ILE A 84 -5.52 -5.55 9.97
N VAL A 85 -6.17 -6.52 10.61
CA VAL A 85 -5.80 -6.98 11.96
C VAL A 85 -4.41 -7.63 11.98
N GLU A 86 -4.11 -8.46 10.98
CA GLU A 86 -2.80 -9.10 10.83
C GLU A 86 -1.67 -8.07 10.64
N LEU A 87 -1.90 -7.06 9.81
CA LEU A 87 -0.92 -6.02 9.51
C LEU A 87 -0.77 -5.00 10.64
N ALA A 88 -1.79 -4.76 11.46
CA ALA A 88 -1.72 -3.83 12.60
C ALA A 88 -0.65 -4.22 13.64
N SER A 89 -0.24 -5.49 13.68
CA SER A 89 0.81 -6.00 14.56
C SER A 89 2.15 -6.20 13.84
N SER A 90 2.25 -5.78 12.59
CA SER A 90 3.45 -5.94 11.76
C SER A 90 4.14 -4.58 11.55
N ASP A 91 5.47 -4.54 11.63
CA ASP A 91 6.29 -3.38 11.26
C ASP A 91 6.33 -3.20 9.73
N VAL A 92 5.17 -2.94 9.12
CA VAL A 92 4.96 -2.87 7.68
C VAL A 92 3.99 -1.75 7.35
N LEU A 93 4.22 -1.05 6.25
CA LEU A 93 3.32 -0.01 5.75
C LEU A 93 2.44 -0.57 4.62
N PRO A 94 1.15 -0.86 4.86
CA PRO A 94 0.24 -1.19 3.78
C PRO A 94 -0.20 0.05 3.02
N LEU A 95 -0.14 -0.02 1.70
CA LEU A 95 -0.76 0.94 0.79
C LEU A 95 -1.79 0.22 -0.07
N TRP A 96 -3.04 0.66 0.08
CA TRP A 96 -4.18 0.11 -0.63
C TRP A 96 -4.30 0.78 -2.00
N ILE A 97 -4.02 0.02 -3.05
CA ILE A 97 -3.98 0.51 -4.42
C ILE A 97 -5.40 0.55 -4.99
N GLY A 98 -5.80 1.70 -5.52
CA GLY A 98 -7.14 1.97 -6.06
C GLY A 98 -8.09 2.65 -5.07
N ASP A 99 -8.84 3.65 -5.56
CA ASP A 99 -9.77 4.46 -4.75
C ASP A 99 -10.86 3.63 -4.07
N GLU A 100 -11.45 2.67 -4.77
CA GLU A 100 -12.50 1.82 -4.19
C GLU A 100 -11.94 0.90 -3.09
N ASN A 101 -10.69 0.46 -3.23
CA ASN A 101 -10.01 -0.32 -2.19
C ASN A 101 -9.75 0.54 -0.95
N ARG A 102 -9.25 1.77 -1.13
CA ARG A 102 -9.08 2.72 -0.02
C ARG A 102 -10.39 2.98 0.72
N LYS A 103 -11.48 3.28 0.00
CA LYS A 103 -12.81 3.49 0.60
C LYS A 103 -13.32 2.27 1.36
N LYS A 104 -13.15 1.07 0.79
CA LYS A 104 -13.55 -0.19 1.46
C LYS A 104 -12.77 -0.38 2.77
N VAL A 105 -11.46 -0.18 2.74
CA VAL A 105 -10.59 -0.29 3.91
C VAL A 105 -10.96 0.72 4.98
N GLU A 106 -11.11 2.00 4.62
CA GLU A 106 -11.50 3.07 5.54
C GLU A 106 -12.79 2.71 6.27
N ARG A 107 -13.83 2.30 5.54
CA ARG A 107 -15.10 1.83 6.11
C ARG A 107 -14.92 0.65 7.06
N ILE A 108 -14.08 -0.32 6.73
CA ILE A 108 -13.82 -1.48 7.60
C ILE A 108 -13.07 -1.06 8.86
N ILE A 109 -12.07 -0.18 8.75
CA ILE A 109 -11.35 0.37 9.90
C ILE A 109 -12.32 1.10 10.83
N GLU A 110 -13.24 1.90 10.30
CA GLU A 110 -14.29 2.58 11.09
C GLU A 110 -15.15 1.58 11.87
N ILE A 111 -15.55 0.47 11.23
CA ILE A 111 -16.32 -0.60 11.89
C ILE A 111 -15.51 -1.26 13.01
N LEU A 112 -14.25 -1.59 12.74
CA LEU A 112 -13.35 -2.27 13.70
C LEU A 112 -12.94 -1.37 14.87
N SER A 113 -12.87 -0.06 14.67
CA SER A 113 -12.47 0.93 15.68
C SER A 113 -13.64 1.51 16.48
N SER A 114 -14.89 1.22 16.07
CA SER A 114 -16.07 1.65 16.79
C SER A 114 -16.18 0.90 18.13
N PRO A 115 -16.20 1.59 19.28
CA PRO A 115 -16.38 0.94 20.56
C PRO A 115 -17.77 0.27 20.62
N ILE A 116 -17.79 -0.99 21.07
CA ILE A 116 -19.02 -1.73 21.39
C ILE A 116 -19.75 -1.05 22.55
#